data_AF-A0A2G5RF46-F1
#
_entry.id   AF-A0A2G5RF46-F1
#
_cell.length_a   1.000
_cell.length_b   1.000
_cell.length_c   1.000
_cell.angle_alpha   90.00
_cell.angle_beta   90.00
_cell.angle_gamma   90.00
#
_symmetry.space_group_name_H-M   'P 1'
#
loop_
_entity.id
_entity.type
_entity.pdbx_description
1 polymer ?
#
loop_
_entity_poly.entity_id
_entity_poly.type
_entity_poly.pdbx_seq_one_letter_code
_entity_poly.pdbx_strand_id
1 'polypeptide(L)'
;MLKERRQAAQSVADALFAAEKAIDAAIASTATLAALMPASRQAANLSALIGQDALMSAVNTMQALATAREGIVTTHKHLSVAQHDIGLAAVSFDDSDEFGQAPEKPAGMAKTKRRLTVAA
;
A
#
# COMPACT_ATOMS: atom_id res chain seq x y z
N MET A 1 1.34 -20.88 -21.84
CA MET A 1 0.13 -21.53 -21.28
C MET A 1 -0.47 -20.69 -20.14
N LEU A 2 -1.77 -20.81 -19.81
CA LEU A 2 -2.41 -20.08 -18.71
C LEU A 2 -1.80 -20.42 -17.33
N LYS A 3 -1.47 -21.71 -17.11
CA LYS A 3 -0.85 -22.21 -15.87
C LYS A 3 0.50 -21.53 -15.59
N GLU A 4 1.35 -21.41 -16.61
CA GLU A 4 2.66 -20.76 -16.49
C GLU A 4 2.52 -19.28 -16.12
N ARG A 5 1.57 -18.56 -16.75
CA ARG A 5 1.30 -17.14 -16.42
C ARG A 5 0.84 -16.98 -14.98
N ARG A 6 -0.06 -17.85 -14.51
CA ARG A 6 -0.53 -17.86 -13.11
C ARG A 6 0.60 -18.15 -12.13
N GLN A 7 1.45 -19.13 -12.44
CA GLN A 7 2.60 -19.44 -11.60
C GLN A 7 3.58 -18.27 -11.51
N ALA A 8 3.89 -17.63 -12.65
CA ALA A 8 4.75 -16.45 -12.67
C ALA A 8 4.14 -15.29 -11.87
N ALA A 9 2.84 -15.01 -12.04
CA ALA A 9 2.14 -13.97 -11.28
C ALA A 9 2.13 -14.26 -9.77
N GLN A 10 1.92 -15.52 -9.37
CA GLN A 10 1.98 -15.92 -7.96
C GLN A 10 3.39 -15.69 -7.38
N SER A 11 4.45 -16.10 -8.08
CA SER A 11 5.82 -15.89 -7.61
C SER A 11 6.16 -14.41 -7.45
N VAL A 12 5.66 -13.55 -8.34
CA VAL A 12 5.83 -12.08 -8.21
C VAL A 12 5.05 -11.55 -7.01
N ALA A 13 3.82 -12.00 -6.79
CA ALA A 13 3.01 -11.59 -5.64
C ALA A 13 3.67 -12.01 -4.30
N ASP A 14 4.17 -13.25 -4.22
CA ASP A 14 4.87 -13.75 -3.02
C ASP A 14 6.12 -12.90 -2.72
N ALA A 15 6.90 -12.56 -3.76
CA ALA A 15 8.08 -11.70 -3.62
C ALA A 15 7.72 -10.27 -3.20
N LEU A 16 6.62 -9.71 -3.72
CA LEU A 16 6.11 -8.39 -3.36
C LEU A 16 5.74 -8.33 -1.87
N PHE A 17 4.94 -9.29 -1.39
CA PHE A 17 4.55 -9.34 0.02
C PHE A 17 5.75 -9.55 0.95
N ALA A 18 6.72 -10.36 0.54
CA ALA A 18 7.97 -10.53 1.28
C ALA A 18 8.76 -9.21 1.38
N ALA A 19 8.83 -8.45 0.29
CA ALA A 19 9.50 -7.14 0.27
C ALA A 19 8.79 -6.11 1.14
N GLU A 20 7.45 -6.00 1.06
CA GLU A 20 6.63 -5.13 1.92
C GLU A 20 6.88 -5.43 3.41
N LYS A 21 6.81 -6.71 3.79
CA LYS A 21 7.05 -7.15 5.16
C LYS A 21 8.47 -6.83 5.65
N ALA A 22 9.48 -6.99 4.79
CA ALA A 22 10.86 -6.70 5.14
C ALA A 22 11.08 -5.19 5.39
N ILE A 23 10.47 -4.32 4.57
CA ILE A 23 10.53 -2.87 4.75
C ILE A 23 9.85 -2.47 6.06
N ASP A 24 8.67 -3.00 6.35
CA ASP A 24 7.94 -2.71 7.59
C ASP A 24 8.74 -3.14 8.84
N ALA A 25 9.39 -4.31 8.79
CA ALA A 25 10.27 -4.79 9.86
C ALA A 25 11.51 -3.89 10.03
N ALA A 26 12.09 -3.40 8.93
CA ALA A 26 13.21 -2.46 8.97
C ALA A 26 12.80 -1.13 9.62
N ILE A 27 11.65 -0.56 9.25
CA ILE A 27 11.11 0.67 9.85
C ILE A 27 10.95 0.50 11.37
N ALA A 28 10.32 -0.59 11.81
CA ALA A 28 10.09 -0.85 13.23
C ALA A 28 11.41 -0.96 14.02
N SER A 29 12.40 -1.66 13.46
CA SER A 29 13.71 -1.84 14.08
C SER A 29 14.51 -0.53 14.16
N THR A 30 14.51 0.27 13.08
CA THR A 30 15.18 1.57 13.04
C THR A 30 14.52 2.58 14.00
N ALA A 31 13.19 2.60 14.09
CA ALA A 31 12.47 3.43 15.05
C ALA A 31 12.82 3.07 16.50
N THR A 32 12.91 1.78 16.81
CA THR A 32 13.33 1.29 18.13
C THR A 32 14.75 1.76 18.47
N LEU A 33 15.68 1.64 17.53
CA LEU A 33 17.05 2.14 17.70
C LEU A 33 17.09 3.65 17.93
N ALA A 34 16.36 4.42 17.12
CA ALA A 34 16.28 5.87 17.23
C ALA A 34 15.71 6.33 18.58
N ALA A 35 14.74 5.61 19.13
CA ALA A 35 14.18 5.88 20.46
C ALA A 35 15.13 5.50 21.60
N LEU A 36 15.89 4.41 21.45
CA LEU A 36 16.79 3.91 22.49
C LEU A 36 17.96 4.85 22.78
N MET A 37 18.49 5.54 21.77
CA MET A 37 19.63 6.45 21.91
C MET A 37 19.39 7.59 22.91
N PRO A 38 18.35 8.44 22.77
CA PRO A 38 18.07 9.52 23.72
C PRO A 38 17.69 8.98 25.10
N ALA A 39 16.97 7.86 25.19
CA ALA A 39 16.63 7.22 26.47
C ALA A 39 17.89 6.73 27.21
N SER A 40 18.79 6.05 26.51
CA SER A 40 20.04 5.52 27.07
C SER A 40 20.98 6.63 27.53
N ARG A 41 21.13 7.71 26.75
CA ARG A 41 21.96 8.84 27.18
C ARG A 41 21.40 9.52 28.43
N GLN A 42 20.08 9.64 28.54
CA GLN A 42 19.42 10.25 29.71
C GLN A 42 19.61 9.37 30.95
N ALA A 43 19.42 8.05 30.82
CA ALA A 43 19.66 7.10 31.90
C ALA A 43 21.12 7.12 32.40
N ALA A 44 22.07 7.42 31.51
CA ALA A 44 23.48 7.56 31.84
C ALA A 44 23.88 8.99 32.28
N ASN A 45 22.94 9.92 32.43
CA ASN A 45 23.19 11.34 32.75
C ASN A 45 24.22 12.02 31.82
N LEU A 46 24.18 11.67 30.52
CA LEU A 46 25.07 12.19 29.50
C LEU A 46 24.45 13.40 28.78
N SER A 47 25.33 14.27 28.27
CA SER A 47 24.96 15.43 27.46
C SER A 47 24.10 15.03 26.25
N ALA A 48 23.19 15.93 25.85
CA ALA A 48 22.34 15.74 24.67
C ALA A 48 23.12 15.73 23.34
N LEU A 49 24.34 16.26 23.33
CA LEU A 49 25.20 16.23 22.15
C LEU A 49 25.79 14.83 21.90
N ILE A 50 25.81 13.96 22.92
CA ILE A 50 26.36 12.60 22.77
C ILE A 50 25.44 11.78 21.87
N GLY A 51 26.00 11.33 20.74
CA GLY A 51 25.29 10.50 19.77
C GLY A 51 24.34 11.26 18.84
N GLN A 52 24.36 12.60 18.83
CA GLN A 52 23.46 13.41 18.00
C GLN A 52 23.57 13.06 16.51
N ASP A 53 24.77 12.92 15.96
CA ASP A 53 24.97 12.58 14.55
C ASP A 53 24.48 11.16 14.21
N ALA A 54 24.64 10.22 15.15
CA ALA A 54 24.13 8.86 15.00
C ALA A 54 22.59 8.84 15.02
N LEU A 55 21.96 9.62 15.91
CA LEU A 55 20.51 9.79 15.95
C LEU A 55 20.00 10.41 14.64
N MET A 56 20.65 11.46 14.14
CA MET A 56 20.29 12.07 12.85
C MET A 56 20.41 11.08 11.70
N SER A 57 21.47 10.26 11.68
CA SER A 57 21.64 9.22 10.67
C SER A 57 20.54 8.16 10.72
N ALA A 58 20.11 7.74 11.92
CA ALA A 58 19.00 6.81 12.09
C ALA A 58 17.66 7.40 11.63
N VAL A 59 17.39 8.67 11.95
CA VAL A 59 16.18 9.39 11.49
C VAL A 59 16.16 9.51 9.97
N ASN A 60 17.28 9.89 9.35
CA ASN A 60 17.40 9.97 7.89
C ASN A 60 17.20 8.59 7.23
N THR A 61 17.73 7.53 7.83
CA THR A 61 17.52 6.15 7.36
C THR A 61 16.03 5.77 7.43
N MET A 62 15.35 6.12 8.52
CA MET A 62 13.91 5.88 8.67
C MET A 62 13.07 6.61 7.62
N GLN A 63 13.44 7.84 7.26
CA GLN A 63 12.81 8.58 6.16
C GLN A 63 12.99 7.87 4.82
N ALA A 64 14.20 7.38 4.53
CA ALA A 64 14.46 6.63 3.29
C ALA A 64 13.64 5.32 3.23
N LEU A 65 13.49 4.62 4.35
CA LEU A 65 12.64 3.43 4.44
C LEU A 65 11.15 3.76 4.22
N ALA A 66 10.67 4.90 4.72
CA ALA A 66 9.31 5.35 4.46
C ALA A 66 9.07 5.64 2.97
N THR A 67 10.02 6.27 2.29
CA THR A 67 9.96 6.47 0.83
C THR A 67 10.03 5.13 0.08
N ALA A 68 10.86 4.19 0.52
CA ALA A 68 10.91 2.84 -0.06
C ALA A 68 9.56 2.12 0.07
N ARG A 69 8.88 2.28 1.21
CA ARG A 69 7.53 1.74 1.46
C ARG A 69 6.50 2.33 0.50
N GLU A 70 6.56 3.63 0.23
CA GLU A 70 5.69 4.27 -0.76
C GLU A 70 5.94 3.71 -2.18
N GLY A 71 7.21 3.50 -2.53
CA GLY A 71 7.61 2.88 -3.79
C GLY A 71 7.09 1.46 -3.95
N ILE A 72 7.15 0.62 -2.91
CA ILE A 72 6.65 -0.76 -3.01
C ILE A 72 5.11 -0.81 -3.09
N VAL A 73 4.40 0.06 -2.37
CA VAL A 73 2.94 0.18 -2.47
C VAL A 73 2.52 0.65 -3.86
N THR A 74 3.27 1.56 -4.46
CA THR A 74 3.03 1.99 -5.85
C THR A 74 3.30 0.85 -6.84
N THR A 75 4.34 0.07 -6.60
CA THR A 75 4.65 -1.14 -7.38
C THR A 75 3.51 -2.15 -7.32
N HIS A 76 2.94 -2.39 -6.14
CA HIS A 76 1.76 -3.23 -5.94
C HIS A 76 0.60 -2.79 -6.86
N LYS A 77 0.25 -1.50 -6.85
CA LYS A 77 -0.82 -0.95 -7.69
C LYS A 77 -0.57 -1.17 -9.19
N HIS A 78 0.67 -0.98 -9.65
CA HIS A 78 1.03 -1.23 -11.05
C HIS A 78 0.96 -2.73 -11.39
N LEU A 79 1.33 -3.62 -10.48
CA LEU A 79 1.21 -5.07 -10.69
C LEU A 79 -0.24 -5.52 -10.80
N SER A 80 -1.18 -4.89 -10.09
CA SER A 80 -2.62 -5.14 -10.28
C SER A 80 -3.09 -4.80 -11.69
N VAL A 81 -2.58 -3.72 -12.30
CA VAL A 81 -2.85 -3.38 -13.71
C VAL A 81 -2.21 -4.40 -14.65
N ALA A 82 -0.93 -4.75 -14.42
CA ALA A 82 -0.24 -5.73 -15.25
C ALA A 82 -0.92 -7.11 -15.23
N GLN A 83 -1.50 -7.52 -14.09
CA GLN A 83 -2.30 -8.74 -13.97
C GLN A 83 -3.51 -8.73 -14.92
N HIS A 84 -4.16 -7.58 -15.08
CA HIS A 84 -5.26 -7.40 -16.02
C HIS A 84 -4.79 -7.55 -17.47
N ASP A 85 -3.67 -6.92 -17.83
CA ASP A 85 -3.12 -6.93 -19.19
C ASP A 85 -2.74 -8.35 -19.67
N ILE A 86 -2.33 -9.24 -18.76
CA ILE A 86 -1.98 -10.63 -19.09
C ILE A 86 -3.17 -11.61 -19.05
N GLY A 87 -4.40 -11.09 -18.91
CA GLY A 87 -5.63 -11.88 -18.88
C GLY A 87 -5.79 -12.69 -17.61
N LEU A 88 -5.19 -12.22 -16.50
CA LEU A 88 -5.32 -12.80 -15.17
C LEU A 88 -6.17 -11.93 -14.23
N ALA A 89 -6.81 -10.86 -14.73
CA ALA A 89 -7.88 -10.18 -14.00
C ALA A 89 -8.91 -11.24 -13.62
N ALA A 90 -9.06 -11.46 -12.32
CA ALA A 90 -10.04 -12.40 -11.82
C ALA A 90 -11.41 -12.02 -12.39
N VAL A 91 -12.11 -13.00 -12.97
CA VAL A 91 -13.56 -13.05 -12.86
C VAL A 91 -13.85 -12.83 -11.38
N SER A 92 -14.54 -11.74 -11.06
CA SER A 92 -14.93 -11.39 -9.71
C SER A 92 -15.53 -12.62 -9.04
N PHE A 93 -14.82 -13.22 -8.09
CA PHE A 93 -15.46 -14.09 -7.10
C PHE A 93 -16.15 -13.20 -6.07
N ASP A 94 -17.13 -12.44 -6.53
CA ASP A 94 -18.07 -11.64 -5.72
C ASP A 94 -19.51 -12.18 -5.84
N ASP A 95 -19.66 -13.42 -6.33
CA ASP A 95 -20.91 -14.20 -6.21
C ASP A 95 -20.94 -15.00 -4.89
N SER A 96 -20.25 -14.53 -3.85
CA SER A 96 -20.50 -14.98 -2.47
C SER A 96 -21.03 -13.81 -1.67
N ASP A 97 -22.36 -13.82 -1.52
CA ASP A 97 -23.22 -12.96 -0.70
C ASP A 97 -22.85 -12.92 0.81
N GLU A 98 -21.60 -12.67 1.19
CA GLU A 98 -21.25 -12.54 2.61
C GLU A 98 -20.10 -11.56 2.84
N PHE A 99 -20.42 -10.47 3.55
CA PHE A 99 -19.56 -9.40 4.09
C PHE A 99 -19.28 -8.18 3.19
N GLY A 100 -20.23 -7.25 3.23
CA GLY A 100 -19.95 -5.80 3.19
C GLY A 100 -20.58 -5.06 2.04
N GLN A 101 -21.85 -4.64 2.21
CA GLN A 101 -22.57 -3.77 1.27
C GLN A 101 -21.72 -2.57 0.81
N ALA A 102 -21.42 -2.54 -0.49
CA ALA A 102 -21.00 -1.32 -1.16
C ALA A 102 -22.12 -0.27 -1.07
N PRO A 103 -21.81 1.04 -0.91
CA PRO A 103 -22.83 2.05 -0.73
C PRO A 103 -23.71 2.15 -1.99
N GLU A 104 -25.02 2.02 -1.80
CA GLU A 104 -26.01 2.18 -2.87
C GLU A 104 -25.89 3.56 -3.51
N LYS A 105 -25.72 3.60 -4.84
CA LYS A 105 -25.86 4.82 -5.63
C LYS A 105 -27.31 5.31 -5.53
N PRO A 106 -27.55 6.62 -5.29
CA PRO A 106 -28.91 7.12 -5.13
C PRO A 106 -29.71 6.96 -6.43
N ALA A 107 -30.80 6.20 -6.33
CA ALA A 107 -31.77 6.02 -7.39
C ALA A 107 -32.53 7.34 -7.64
N GLY A 108 -32.30 7.97 -8.78
CA GLY A 108 -32.94 9.26 -9.06
C GLY A 108 -32.63 9.88 -10.41
N MET A 109 -32.60 9.11 -11.50
CA MET A 109 -32.74 9.69 -12.85
C MET A 109 -33.87 8.99 -13.59
N ALA A 110 -35.08 9.52 -13.39
CA ALA A 110 -36.26 9.16 -14.15
C ALA A 110 -36.03 9.42 -15.64
N LYS A 111 -36.07 8.37 -16.45
CA LYS A 111 -36.10 8.44 -17.92
C LYS A 111 -37.44 9.03 -18.36
N THR A 112 -37.53 10.35 -18.48
CA THR A 112 -38.70 10.99 -19.09
C THR A 112 -38.59 10.90 -20.60
N LYS A 113 -39.31 9.95 -21.20
CA LYS A 113 -39.73 10.05 -22.61
C LYS A 113 -40.86 11.08 -22.68
N ARG A 114 -40.65 12.22 -23.35
CA ARG A 114 -41.78 13.05 -23.82
C ARG A 114 -41.50 13.60 -25.21
N ARG A 115 -42.37 13.20 -26.13
CA ARG A 115 -42.43 13.66 -27.53
C ARG A 115 -42.98 15.10 -27.58
N LEU A 116 -42.37 15.89 -28.47
CA LEU A 116 -42.83 17.09 -29.19
C LEU A 116 -44.04 17.88 -28.71
N THR A 117 -43.90 19.21 -28.66
CA THR A 117 -44.50 20.13 -29.67
C THR A 117 -43.89 21.54 -29.57
N VAL A 118 -43.41 22.06 -30.69
CA VAL A 118 -43.09 23.48 -30.91
C VAL A 118 -44.28 24.08 -31.66
N ALA A 119 -44.84 25.19 -31.17
CA ALA A 119 -45.63 26.11 -31.98
C ALA A 119 -45.76 27.48 -31.28
N ALA A 120 -45.30 28.49 -32.04
CA ALA A 120 -45.59 29.94 -32.02
C ALA A 120 -45.46 30.72 -30.71
#